data_AF-A0A2M7KV70-F1
#
_entry.id   AF-A0A2M7KV70-F1
#
_cell.length_a   1.000
_cell.length_b   1.000
_cell.length_c   1.000
_cell.angle_alpha   90.00
_cell.angle_beta   90.00
_cell.angle_gamma   90.00
#
_symmetry.space_group_name_H-M   'P 1'
#
loop_
_entity.id
_entity.type
_entity.pdbx_description
1 polymer ?
#
loop_
_entity_poly.entity_id
_entity_poly.type
_entity_poly.pdbx_seq_one_letter_code
_entity_poly.pdbx_strand_id
1 'polypeptide(L)' 'REEGLMNGLALALELRFGEPGLRLLPEIEQRADAGTLQALMEALRRVTSPEELRQVYAA' A
#
# COMPACT_ATOMS: atom_id res chain seq x y z
N ARG A 1 -9.51 5.45 12.81
CA ARG A 1 -8.58 4.30 12.92
C ARG A 1 -7.96 3.96 11.55
N GLU A 2 -8.65 4.21 10.43
CA GLU A 2 -8.13 4.04 9.07
C GLU A 2 -6.94 4.95 8.74
N GLU A 3 -6.94 6.20 9.25
CA GLU A 3 -5.79 7.12 9.09
C GLU A 3 -4.47 6.54 9.62
N GLY A 4 -4.51 5.78 10.72
CA GLY A 4 -3.32 5.13 11.26
C GLY A 4 -2.79 4.00 10.38
N LEU A 5 -3.69 3.25 9.74
CA LEU A 5 -3.35 2.21 8.76
C LEU A 5 -2.77 2.85 7.49
N MET A 6 -3.38 3.93 7.00
CA MET A 6 -2.91 4.66 5.82
C MET A 6 -1.52 5.27 6.05
N ASN A 7 -1.31 5.92 7.21
CA ASN A 7 -0.01 6.47 7.57
C ASN A 7 1.07 5.38 7.71
N GLY A 8 0.72 4.23 8.30
CA GLY A 8 1.62 3.08 8.39
C GLY A 8 1.97 2.50 7.01
N LEU A 9 0.99 2.46 6.11
CA LEU A 9 1.17 2.01 4.73
C LEU A 9 2.08 2.97 3.94
N ALA A 10 1.83 4.28 4.04
CA ALA A 10 2.65 5.32 3.42
C ALA A 10 4.11 5.22 3.83
N LEU A 11 4.37 5.09 5.13
CA LEU A 11 5.72 4.91 5.67
C LEU A 11 6.37 3.61 5.15
N ALA A 12 5.63 2.50 5.12
CA ALA A 12 6.16 1.23 4.64
C ALA A 12 6.48 1.26 3.13
N LEU A 13 5.65 1.94 2.33
CA LEU A 13 5.88 2.17 0.91
C LEU A 13 7.12 3.01 0.66
N GLU A 14 7.28 4.11 1.40
CA GLU A 14 8.45 4.98 1.31
C GLU A 14 9.73 4.23 1.68
N LEU A 15 9.73 3.48 2.79
CA LEU A 15 10.91 2.75 3.25
C LEU A 15 11.33 1.62 2.29
N ARG A 16 10.36 0.95 1.66
CA ARG A 16 10.62 -0.25 0.86
C ARG A 16 10.85 0.05 -0.60
N PHE A 17 10.18 1.05 -1.14
CA PHE A 17 10.19 1.38 -2.57
C PHE A 17 10.54 2.84 -2.87
N GLY A 18 10.58 3.71 -1.86
CA GLY A 18 10.79 5.14 -2.04
C GLY A 18 9.66 5.80 -2.83
N GLU A 19 10.03 6.77 -3.66
CA GLU A 19 9.11 7.55 -4.49
C GLU A 19 8.16 6.70 -5.36
N PRO A 20 8.61 5.61 -6.04
CA PRO A 20 7.72 4.69 -6.74
C PRO A 20 6.57 4.11 -5.89
N GLY A 21 6.83 3.80 -4.62
CA GLY A 21 5.82 3.28 -3.71
C GLY A 21 4.80 4.35 -3.32
N LEU A 22 5.27 5.57 -3.04
CA LEU A 22 4.41 6.70 -2.67
C LEU A 22 3.44 7.10 -3.78
N ARG A 23 3.82 6.94 -5.05
CA ARG A 23 2.91 7.19 -6.19
C ARG A 23 1.68 6.29 -6.21
N LEU A 24 1.68 5.18 -5.48
CA LEU A 24 0.52 4.31 -5.35
C LEU A 24 -0.48 4.81 -4.29
N LEU A 25 -0.07 5.68 -3.36
CA LEU A 25 -0.93 6.17 -2.28
C LEU A 25 -2.22 6.81 -2.79
N PRO A 26 -2.21 7.73 -3.78
CA PRO A 26 -3.44 8.34 -4.27
C PRO A 26 -4.41 7.31 -4.89
N GLU A 27 -3.88 6.23 -5.48
CA GLU A 27 -4.71 5.15 -6.04
C GLU A 27 -5.30 4.27 -4.94
N ILE A 28 -4.50 3.97 -3.91
CA ILE A 28 -4.90 3.19 -2.75
C ILE A 28 -5.95 3.95 -1.95
N GLU A 29 -5.76 5.24 -1.67
CA GLU A 29 -6.73 6.06 -0.93
C GLU A 29 -8.11 6.11 -1.60
N GLN A 30 -8.15 6.08 -2.93
CA GLN A 30 -9.42 6.11 -3.68
C GLN A 30 -10.16 4.77 -3.70
N ARG A 31 -9.44 3.65 -3.58
CA ARG A 31 -9.99 2.31 -3.82
C ARG A 31 -10.01 1.41 -2.58
N ALA A 32 -9.14 1.67 -1.61
CA ALA A 32 -8.89 0.76 -0.50
C ALA A 32 -9.85 0.99 0.65
N ASP A 33 -10.45 -0.11 1.11
CA ASP A 33 -11.14 -0.19 2.39
C ASP A 33 -10.21 -0.76 3.48
N ALA A 34 -10.73 -0.87 4.70
CA ALA A 34 -9.96 -1.42 5.82
C ALA A 34 -9.40 -2.83 5.56
N GLY A 35 -10.09 -3.66 4.77
CA GLY A 35 -9.62 -4.99 4.41
C GLY A 35 -8.48 -4.95 3.40
N THR A 36 -8.59 -4.07 2.42
CA THR A 36 -7.57 -3.81 1.38
C THR A 36 -6.28 -3.28 2.02
N LEU A 37 -6.39 -2.36 2.98
CA LEU A 37 -5.24 -1.84 3.72
C LEU A 37 -4.53 -2.94 4.51
N GLN A 38 -5.26 -3.86 5.15
CA GLN A 38 -4.65 -5.02 5.81
C GLN A 38 -3.96 -5.96 4.81
N ALA A 39 -4.61 -6.26 3.68
CA ALA A 39 -4.03 -7.09 2.63
C ALA A 39 -2.74 -6.48 2.06
N LEU A 40 -2.72 -5.17 1.87
CA LEU A 40 -1.55 -4.40 1.44
C LEU A 40 -0.40 -4.49 2.45
N MET A 41 -0.67 -4.38 3.75
CA MET A 41 0.35 -4.54 4.79
C MET A 41 0.94 -5.96 4.83
N GLU A 42 0.13 -6.99 4.63
CA GLU A 42 0.61 -8.39 4.54
C GLU A 42 1.41 -8.62 3.24
N ALA A 43 0.91 -8.12 2.11
CA ALA A 43 1.57 -8.23 0.81
C ALA A 43 2.92 -7.52 0.83
N LEU A 44 2.99 -6.34 1.46
CA LEU A 44 4.23 -5.58 1.65
C LEU A 44 5.32 -6.39 2.31
N ARG A 45 5.06 -7.47 3.05
CA ARG A 45 6.14 -8.32 3.58
C ARG A 45 6.79 -9.19 2.52
N ARG A 46 6.06 -9.53 1.46
CA ARG A 46 6.44 -10.52 0.43
C ARG A 46 6.83 -9.89 -0.90
N VAL A 47 6.12 -8.83 -1.31
CA VAL A 47 6.34 -8.19 -2.61
C VAL A 47 7.70 -7.50 -2.65
N THR A 48 8.26 -7.48 -3.86
CA THR A 48 9.58 -6.91 -4.16
C THR A 48 9.50 -5.71 -5.09
N SER A 49 8.32 -5.44 -5.66
CA SER A 49 8.07 -4.27 -6.50
C SER A 49 6.74 -3.57 -6.17
N PRO A 50 6.63 -2.26 -6.46
CA PRO A 50 5.37 -1.53 -6.41
C PRO A 50 4.29 -2.12 -7.33
N GLU A 51 4.69 -2.63 -8.50
CA GLU A 51 3.78 -3.24 -9.47
C GLU A 51 3.10 -4.50 -8.92
N GLU A 52 3.84 -5.36 -8.22
CA GLU A 52 3.25 -6.52 -7.51
C GLU A 52 2.25 -6.08 -6.45
N LEU A 53 2.56 -5.01 -5.72
CA LEU A 53 1.66 -4.47 -4.70
C LEU A 53 0.37 -3.91 -5.31
N ARG A 54 0.47 -3.29 -6.50
CA ARG A 54 -0.69 -2.76 -7.23
C ARG A 54 -1.73 -3.83 -7.54
N GLN A 55 -1.31 -5.07 -7.78
CA GLN A 55 -2.24 -6.18 -8.06
C GLN A 55 -3.16 -6.49 -6.88
N VAL A 56 -2.79 -6.13 -5.65
CA VAL A 56 -3.57 -6.43 -4.44
C VAL A 56 -4.87 -5.64 -4.35
N TYR A 57 -4.87 -4.39 -4.81
CA TYR A 57 -6.05 -3.50 -4.77
C TYR A 57 -6.60 -3.17 -6.16
N ALA A 58 -5.88 -3.56 -7.22
CA ALA A 58 -6.35 -3.38 -8.59
C ALA A 58 -7.34 -4.46 -9.05
N ALA A 59 -7.32 -5.63 -8.40
CA ALA A 59 -8.28 -6.73 -8.60
C ALA A 59 -9.69 -6.36 -8.13
#